data_AF-A0A2M8DRX5-F1
#
_entry.id   AF-A0A2M8DRX5-F1
#
_cell.length_a   1.000
_cell.length_b   1.000
_cell.length_c   1.000
_cell.angle_alpha   90.00
_cell.angle_beta   90.00
_cell.angle_gamma   90.00
#
_symmetry.space_group_name_H-M   'P 1'
#
loop_
_entity.id
_entity.type
_entity.pdbx_description
1 polymer ?
#
loop_
_entity_poly.entity_id
_entity_poly.type
_entity_poly.pdbx_seq_one_letter_code
_entity_poly.pdbx_strand_id
1 'polypeptide(L)'
;MPLTALLTPDVLSEESKQIIVLTNDIRTNLNIEQLIESQTLNDTAFAKAQDMLINQYFAHIDNSNRGLSFWLAKANYDYAVAGENLAMGFSDAASVVKAWTESPTHYANLIDPDYSEIGAGMTSGLYHEIETTLTAQYFGARQNTQTIPTFTNKEETIELNNEEAVENDNVLAVKDFEQSAELIMDQPVGKNEIVLKATAYLADDTVTASIDIKGYNLKLAQIDEQTNKWSGSTVLTNTEQTLLLDPIVPASIETTNTVGTVETTNVDWKKITPLKTSLIKQYIVAKSFSRNIIEPFFNLNNTLYQLLLVITFIGLLLHIFIKIRQHDWRITLSSLGFIWLLILLIII
;
A
#
# COMPACT_ATOMS: atom_id res chain seq x y z
N MET A 1 6.41 20.69 -28.35
CA MET A 1 6.71 20.62 -26.90
C MET A 1 5.76 21.57 -26.19
N PRO A 2 5.06 21.09 -25.16
CA PRO A 2 5.52 21.38 -23.81
C PRO A 2 6.04 20.07 -23.24
N LEU A 3 7.34 19.91 -22.97
CA LEU A 3 7.95 20.28 -21.68
C LEU A 3 6.87 20.30 -20.59
N THR A 4 6.72 19.17 -19.89
CA THR A 4 5.98 19.05 -18.64
C THR A 4 6.23 20.31 -17.82
N ALA A 5 5.25 21.21 -17.76
CA ALA A 5 5.40 22.42 -16.97
C ALA A 5 5.41 21.96 -15.52
N LEU A 6 6.48 22.25 -14.78
CA LEU A 6 6.51 22.16 -13.33
C LEU A 6 5.16 22.65 -12.78
N LEU A 7 4.41 21.75 -12.16
CA LEU A 7 3.13 22.09 -11.57
C LEU A 7 3.38 23.17 -10.51
N THR A 8 2.74 24.32 -10.67
CA THR A 8 2.91 25.40 -9.70
C THR A 8 2.43 24.93 -8.32
N PRO A 9 3.01 25.44 -7.22
CA PRO A 9 2.62 25.04 -5.86
C PRO A 9 1.10 25.11 -5.61
N ASP A 10 0.42 26.10 -6.19
CA ASP A 10 -1.03 26.26 -6.06
C ASP A 10 -1.81 25.10 -6.72
N VAL A 11 -1.36 24.63 -7.88
CA VAL A 11 -1.96 23.48 -8.57
C VAL A 11 -1.72 22.20 -7.76
N LEU A 12 -0.49 21.97 -7.28
CA LEU A 12 -0.19 20.81 -6.44
C LEU A 12 -0.98 20.79 -5.14
N SER A 13 -1.21 21.96 -4.55
CA SER A 13 -2.06 22.09 -3.36
C SER A 13 -3.50 21.74 -3.67
N GLU A 14 -4.01 22.08 -4.85
CA GLU A 14 -5.39 21.74 -5.24
C GLU A 14 -5.52 20.25 -5.56
N GLU A 15 -4.56 19.67 -6.28
CA GLU A 15 -4.52 18.22 -6.52
C GLU A 15 -4.43 17.43 -5.22
N SER A 16 -3.69 17.93 -4.22
CA SER A 16 -3.63 17.31 -2.88
C SER A 16 -5.01 17.25 -2.21
N LYS A 17 -5.84 18.30 -2.34
CA LYS A 17 -7.22 18.27 -1.82
C LYS A 17 -8.10 17.33 -2.63
N GLN A 18 -7.94 17.31 -3.94
CA GLN A 18 -8.71 16.43 -4.81
C GLN A 18 -8.46 14.94 -4.50
N ILE A 19 -7.24 14.58 -4.08
CA ILE A 19 -6.93 13.22 -3.58
C ILE A 19 -7.85 12.83 -2.40
N ILE A 20 -8.09 13.75 -1.46
CA ILE A 20 -8.95 13.52 -0.30
C ILE A 20 -10.40 13.32 -0.74
N VAL A 21 -10.90 14.18 -1.63
CA VAL A 21 -12.25 14.10 -2.20
C VAL A 21 -12.48 12.74 -2.87
N LEU A 22 -11.59 12.35 -3.79
CA LEU A 22 -11.69 11.09 -4.51
C LEU A 22 -11.60 9.86 -3.59
N THR A 23 -10.80 9.94 -2.52
CA THR A 23 -10.73 8.89 -1.51
C THR A 23 -12.07 8.75 -0.77
N ASN A 24 -12.70 9.85 -0.41
CA ASN A 24 -14.02 9.84 0.24
C ASN A 24 -15.15 9.41 -0.70
N ASP A 25 -15.04 9.67 -2.01
CA ASP A 25 -15.97 9.12 -3.01
C ASP A 25 -15.92 7.59 -3.06
N ILE A 26 -14.70 7.00 -3.04
CA ILE A 26 -14.52 5.54 -2.95
C ILE A 26 -15.18 4.99 -1.68
N ARG A 27 -14.95 5.62 -0.53
CA ARG A 27 -15.52 5.19 0.75
C ARG A 27 -17.04 5.28 0.77
N THR A 28 -17.59 6.38 0.25
CA THR A 28 -19.05 6.60 0.14
C THR A 28 -19.71 5.55 -0.74
N ASN A 29 -19.10 5.23 -1.89
CA ASN A 29 -19.60 4.18 -2.79
C ASN A 29 -19.62 2.78 -2.16
N LEU A 30 -18.83 2.56 -1.10
CA LEU A 30 -18.76 1.31 -0.35
C LEU A 30 -19.55 1.37 0.97
N ASN A 31 -20.26 2.46 1.25
CA ASN A 31 -20.94 2.72 2.52
C ASN A 31 -19.98 2.70 3.74
N ILE A 32 -18.75 3.17 3.54
CA ILE A 32 -17.74 3.37 4.58
C ILE A 32 -17.77 4.85 4.98
N GLU A 33 -17.62 5.12 6.28
CA GLU A 33 -17.61 6.49 6.81
C GLU A 33 -16.48 7.32 6.17
N GLN A 34 -16.82 8.55 5.77
CA GLN A 34 -15.86 9.47 5.17
C GLN A 34 -14.82 9.92 6.20
N LEU A 35 -13.60 10.15 5.71
CA LEU A 35 -12.51 10.65 6.51
C LEU A 35 -12.58 12.16 6.60
N ILE A 36 -12.31 12.68 7.80
CA ILE A 36 -12.24 14.11 8.07
C ILE A 36 -10.87 14.63 7.64
N GLU A 37 -10.84 15.66 6.80
CA GLU A 37 -9.58 16.30 6.43
C GLU A 37 -8.90 16.91 7.66
N SER A 38 -7.61 16.63 7.81
CA SER A 38 -6.78 17.08 8.94
C SER A 38 -5.61 17.90 8.42
N GLN A 39 -5.59 19.21 8.75
CA GLN A 39 -4.51 20.10 8.35
C GLN A 39 -3.13 19.61 8.83
N THR A 40 -3.08 19.01 10.04
CA THR A 40 -1.84 18.41 10.57
C THR A 40 -1.36 17.27 9.68
N LEU A 41 -2.26 16.43 9.17
CA LEU A 41 -1.93 15.34 8.26
C LEU A 41 -1.53 15.87 6.86
N ASN A 42 -2.18 16.93 6.36
CA ASN A 42 -1.78 17.60 5.12
C ASN A 42 -0.34 18.12 5.21
N ASP A 43 -0.04 18.89 6.26
CA ASP A 43 1.28 19.52 6.44
C ASP A 43 2.39 18.46 6.56
N THR A 44 2.15 17.38 7.30
CA THR A 44 3.16 16.32 7.46
C THR A 44 3.29 15.44 6.22
N ALA A 45 2.20 15.18 5.48
CA ALA A 45 2.27 14.45 4.22
C ALA A 45 3.07 15.25 3.18
N PHE A 46 2.81 16.56 3.09
CA PHE A 46 3.60 17.46 2.25
C PHE A 46 5.07 17.51 2.68
N ALA A 47 5.35 17.55 3.99
CA ALA A 47 6.72 17.51 4.50
C ALA A 47 7.45 16.20 4.16
N LYS A 48 6.74 15.05 4.22
CA LYS A 48 7.27 13.76 3.76
C LYS A 48 7.58 13.77 2.26
N ALA A 49 6.67 14.29 1.44
CA ALA A 49 6.86 14.39 0.00
C ALA A 49 8.07 15.28 -0.35
N GLN A 50 8.22 16.41 0.34
CA GLN A 50 9.41 17.26 0.21
C GLN A 50 10.69 16.59 0.66
N ASP A 51 10.67 15.83 1.76
CA ASP A 51 11.85 15.13 2.26
C ASP A 51 12.30 14.03 1.29
N MET A 52 11.35 13.30 0.67
CA MET A 52 11.62 12.38 -0.43
C MET A 52 12.27 13.07 -1.63
N LEU A 53 11.76 14.25 -2.01
CA LEU A 53 12.32 15.04 -3.10
C LEU A 53 13.74 15.52 -2.76
N ILE A 54 13.94 16.18 -1.62
CA ILE A 54 15.22 16.80 -1.23
C ILE A 54 16.31 15.74 -1.04
N ASN A 55 15.97 14.63 -0.38
CA ASN A 55 16.93 13.57 -0.08
C ASN A 55 16.97 12.49 -1.17
N GLN A 56 16.27 12.71 -2.30
CA GLN A 56 16.37 11.91 -3.52
C GLN A 56 16.11 10.41 -3.27
N TYR A 57 15.07 10.12 -2.48
CA TYR A 57 14.61 8.76 -2.20
C TYR A 57 13.09 8.67 -2.33
N PHE A 58 12.60 7.45 -2.53
CA PHE A 58 11.18 7.17 -2.58
C PHE A 58 10.88 5.86 -1.87
N ALA A 59 10.48 5.99 -0.60
CA ALA A 59 10.21 4.88 0.30
C ALA A 59 9.40 5.37 1.53
N HIS A 60 8.61 4.46 2.11
CA HIS A 60 7.93 4.68 3.38
C HIS A 60 8.93 4.99 4.52
N ILE A 61 10.06 4.28 4.56
CA ILE A 61 11.14 4.44 5.54
C ILE A 61 12.41 4.89 4.83
N ASP A 62 13.03 5.96 5.31
CA ASP A 62 14.29 6.44 4.75
C ASP A 62 15.53 5.68 5.28
N ASN A 63 16.71 6.01 4.77
CA ASN A 63 17.98 5.40 5.19
C ASN A 63 18.36 5.67 6.66
N SER A 64 17.71 6.65 7.30
CA SER A 64 17.86 6.96 8.74
C SER A 64 16.79 6.30 9.60
N ASN A 65 16.03 5.36 9.03
CA ASN A 65 14.94 4.63 9.68
C ASN A 65 13.78 5.55 10.14
N ARG A 66 13.57 6.68 9.45
CA ARG A 66 12.45 7.61 9.67
C ARG A 66 11.28 7.20 8.78
N GLY A 67 10.25 6.61 9.38
CA GLY A 67 9.00 6.20 8.72
C GLY A 67 7.79 7.00 9.20
N LEU A 68 6.58 6.55 8.86
CA LEU A 68 5.30 7.20 9.22
C LEU A 68 5.23 7.66 10.68
N SER A 69 5.64 6.81 11.63
CA SER A 69 5.61 7.15 13.07
C SER A 69 6.51 8.34 13.43
N PHE A 70 7.66 8.49 12.77
CA PHE A 70 8.53 9.65 12.96
C PHE A 70 7.87 10.93 12.45
N TRP A 71 7.24 10.88 11.28
CA TRP A 71 6.59 12.04 10.66
C TRP A 71 5.39 12.51 11.48
N LEU A 72 4.52 11.59 11.90
CA LEU A 72 3.39 11.90 12.77
C LEU A 72 3.83 12.44 14.13
N ALA A 73 4.87 11.85 14.75
CA ALA A 73 5.41 12.37 16.01
C ALA A 73 6.01 13.77 15.85
N LYS A 74 6.73 14.03 14.76
CA LYS A 74 7.28 15.37 14.45
C LYS A 74 6.17 16.42 14.28
N ALA A 75 5.00 16.02 13.81
CA ALA A 75 3.82 16.87 13.67
C ALA A 75 2.98 16.99 14.95
N ASN A 76 3.39 16.36 16.07
CA ASN A 76 2.60 16.21 17.30
C ASN A 76 1.21 15.59 17.05
N TYR A 77 1.15 14.63 16.12
CA TYR A 77 -0.06 13.88 15.82
C TYR A 77 -0.06 12.55 16.59
N ASP A 78 -0.75 12.51 17.73
CA ASP A 78 -0.91 11.29 18.53
C ASP A 78 -2.04 10.41 17.99
N TYR A 79 -1.71 9.18 17.60
CA TYR A 79 -2.61 8.28 16.89
C TYR A 79 -2.74 6.91 17.55
N ALA A 80 -3.92 6.29 17.39
CA ALA A 80 -4.18 4.90 17.73
C ALA A 80 -3.85 3.98 16.53
N VAL A 81 -4.17 4.44 15.33
CA VAL A 81 -3.98 3.77 14.04
C VAL A 81 -3.58 4.83 13.01
N ALA A 82 -2.64 4.52 12.13
CA ALA A 82 -2.23 5.39 11.03
C ALA A 82 -1.73 4.61 9.82
N GLY A 83 -1.94 5.17 8.62
CA GLY A 83 -1.53 4.58 7.34
C GLY A 83 -0.84 5.59 6.43
N GLU A 84 -0.12 5.08 5.44
CA GLU A 84 0.58 5.89 4.44
C GLU A 84 0.40 5.27 3.05
N ASN A 85 0.01 6.10 2.09
CA ASN A 85 0.10 5.80 0.66
C ASN A 85 1.09 6.78 0.01
N LEU A 86 1.95 6.28 -0.88
CA LEU A 86 2.91 7.09 -1.62
C LEU A 86 2.71 6.91 -3.12
N ALA A 87 2.90 8.00 -3.88
CA ALA A 87 2.89 7.97 -5.34
C ALA A 87 3.97 8.91 -5.91
N MET A 88 4.55 8.54 -7.05
CA MET A 88 5.59 9.30 -7.76
C MET A 88 5.15 9.51 -9.20
N GLY A 89 5.55 10.63 -9.81
CA GLY A 89 5.47 10.91 -11.25
C GLY A 89 4.06 11.10 -11.83
N PHE A 90 3.02 11.16 -11.00
CA PHE A 90 1.67 11.49 -11.43
C PHE A 90 1.46 13.01 -11.47
N SER A 91 0.73 13.47 -12.48
CA SER A 91 0.40 14.90 -12.68
C SER A 91 -0.90 15.33 -12.02
N ASP A 92 -1.78 14.40 -11.66
CA ASP A 92 -3.13 14.68 -11.18
C ASP A 92 -3.63 13.64 -10.17
N ALA A 93 -4.56 14.07 -9.33
CA ALA A 93 -5.15 13.30 -8.24
C ALA A 93 -5.94 12.06 -8.73
N ALA A 94 -6.62 12.16 -9.87
CA ALA A 94 -7.43 11.06 -10.40
C ALA A 94 -6.55 9.88 -10.79
N SER A 95 -5.43 10.15 -11.46
CA SER A 95 -4.44 9.14 -11.82
C SER A 95 -3.79 8.52 -10.59
N VAL A 96 -3.44 9.33 -9.57
CA VAL A 96 -2.91 8.84 -8.28
C VAL A 96 -3.88 7.88 -7.59
N VAL A 97 -5.13 8.30 -7.40
CA VAL A 97 -6.14 7.52 -6.66
C VAL A 97 -6.57 6.28 -7.43
N LYS A 98 -6.66 6.37 -8.77
CA LYS A 98 -6.87 5.20 -9.64
C LYS A 98 -5.76 4.17 -9.42
N ALA A 99 -4.50 4.60 -9.45
CA ALA A 99 -3.38 3.69 -9.30
C ALA A 99 -3.36 3.06 -7.89
N TRP A 100 -3.66 3.82 -6.83
CA TRP A 100 -3.82 3.26 -5.48
C TRP A 100 -4.98 2.27 -5.39
N THR A 101 -6.09 2.51 -6.08
CA THR A 101 -7.24 1.58 -6.15
C THR A 101 -6.87 0.27 -6.83
N GLU A 102 -6.00 0.32 -7.82
CA GLU A 102 -5.50 -0.85 -8.53
C GLU A 102 -4.47 -1.63 -7.70
N SER A 103 -3.89 -1.06 -6.64
CA SER A 103 -2.93 -1.71 -5.75
C SER A 103 -3.56 -2.24 -4.46
N PRO A 104 -3.58 -3.56 -4.18
CA PRO A 104 -4.24 -4.12 -2.99
C PRO A 104 -3.76 -3.55 -1.66
N THR A 105 -2.47 -3.25 -1.52
CA THR A 105 -1.89 -2.69 -0.29
C THR A 105 -2.32 -1.24 -0.08
N HIS A 106 -2.32 -0.41 -1.13
CA HIS A 106 -2.76 0.98 -1.05
C HIS A 106 -4.28 1.09 -0.95
N TYR A 107 -5.02 0.28 -1.71
CA TYR A 107 -6.47 0.19 -1.65
C TYR A 107 -6.94 -0.18 -0.26
N ALA A 108 -6.26 -1.10 0.44
CA ALA A 108 -6.56 -1.44 1.82
C ALA A 108 -6.53 -0.21 2.73
N ASN A 109 -5.60 0.73 2.54
CA ASN A 109 -5.60 2.00 3.29
C ASN A 109 -6.79 2.90 2.92
N LEU A 110 -7.18 2.99 1.64
CA LEU A 110 -8.29 3.83 1.18
C LEU A 110 -9.62 3.43 1.86
N ILE A 111 -9.82 2.12 2.09
CA ILE A 111 -11.07 1.56 2.59
C ILE A 111 -11.01 1.10 4.05
N ASP A 112 -9.92 1.37 4.77
CA ASP A 112 -9.79 0.93 6.16
C ASP A 112 -10.82 1.68 7.05
N PRO A 113 -11.73 0.97 7.74
CA PRO A 113 -12.72 1.61 8.59
C PRO A 113 -12.14 2.17 9.90
N ASP A 114 -10.93 1.80 10.30
CA ASP A 114 -10.33 2.24 11.56
C ASP A 114 -9.77 3.69 11.46
N TYR A 115 -9.59 4.22 10.25
CA TYR A 115 -9.21 5.61 10.03
C TYR A 115 -10.41 6.56 10.16
N SER A 116 -10.17 7.75 10.72
CA SER A 116 -11.18 8.82 10.85
C SER A 116 -10.69 10.17 10.32
N GLU A 117 -9.38 10.35 10.17
CA GLU A 117 -8.73 11.53 9.61
C GLU A 117 -7.87 11.16 8.41
N ILE A 118 -7.77 12.10 7.46
CA ILE A 118 -6.95 12.00 6.26
C ILE A 118 -6.20 13.31 6.01
N GLY A 119 -5.02 13.21 5.41
CA GLY A 119 -4.37 14.35 4.76
C GLY A 119 -3.53 13.91 3.59
N ALA A 120 -3.27 14.83 2.66
CA ALA A 120 -2.45 14.57 1.48
C ALA A 120 -1.56 15.76 1.17
N GLY A 121 -0.43 15.48 0.53
CA GLY A 121 0.51 16.50 0.10
C GLY A 121 1.30 16.08 -1.12
N MET A 122 1.33 16.96 -2.12
CA MET A 122 2.09 16.82 -3.35
C MET A 122 3.19 17.86 -3.44
N THR A 123 4.34 17.47 -3.98
CA THR A 123 5.44 18.37 -4.34
C THR A 123 5.98 17.98 -5.71
N SER A 124 6.63 18.91 -6.41
CA SER A 124 7.33 18.60 -7.66
C SER A 124 8.71 19.21 -7.70
N GLY A 125 9.64 18.56 -8.37
CA GLY A 125 10.97 19.09 -8.65
C GLY A 125 11.85 18.07 -9.34
N LEU A 126 13.16 18.32 -9.36
CA LEU A 126 14.12 17.39 -9.93
C LEU A 126 14.37 16.23 -8.96
N TYR A 127 14.00 15.03 -9.39
CA TYR A 127 14.31 13.75 -8.75
C TYR A 127 15.21 12.95 -9.69
N HIS A 128 16.44 12.68 -9.27
CA HIS A 128 17.50 12.03 -10.08
C HIS A 128 17.62 12.68 -11.48
N GLU A 129 17.65 14.02 -11.51
CA GLU A 129 17.74 14.85 -12.72
C GLU A 129 16.49 14.85 -13.63
N ILE A 130 15.41 14.17 -13.23
CA ILE A 130 14.14 14.10 -13.96
C ILE A 130 13.08 14.89 -13.19
N GLU A 131 12.34 15.75 -13.89
CA GLU A 131 11.18 16.44 -13.31
C GLU A 131 10.13 15.42 -12.87
N THR A 132 9.81 15.42 -11.58
CA THR A 132 8.99 14.40 -10.95
C THR A 132 8.10 15.02 -9.89
N THR A 133 6.85 14.58 -9.84
CA THR A 133 5.93 14.84 -8.74
C THR A 133 6.04 13.74 -7.68
N LEU A 134 6.01 14.10 -6.41
CA LEU A 134 5.98 13.18 -5.28
C LEU A 134 4.75 13.48 -4.43
N THR A 135 4.04 12.42 -4.08
CA THR A 135 2.78 12.48 -3.36
C THR A 135 2.85 11.58 -2.12
N ALA A 136 2.37 12.09 -1.00
CA ALA A 136 2.08 11.31 0.18
C ALA A 136 0.63 11.54 0.61
N GLN A 137 -0.03 10.48 1.06
CA GLN A 137 -1.36 10.52 1.67
C GLN A 137 -1.29 9.78 3.00
N TYR A 138 -1.67 10.46 4.07
CA TYR A 138 -1.61 9.98 5.43
C TYR A 138 -3.02 9.77 5.96
N PHE A 139 -3.18 8.68 6.69
CA PHE A 139 -4.42 8.32 7.38
C PHE A 139 -4.16 8.26 8.88
N GLY A 140 -5.18 8.56 9.68
CA GLY A 140 -5.07 8.38 11.11
C GLY A 140 -6.40 8.30 11.84
N ALA A 141 -6.36 7.81 13.07
CA ALA A 141 -7.36 8.11 14.08
C ALA A 141 -6.64 8.45 15.38
N ARG A 142 -7.02 9.57 16.01
CA ARG A 142 -6.33 10.06 17.22
C ARG A 142 -6.55 9.11 18.40
N GLN A 143 -5.58 9.09 19.32
CA GLN A 143 -5.82 8.42 20.61
C GLN A 143 -6.93 9.15 21.36
N ASN A 144 -7.98 8.42 21.71
CA ASN A 144 -9.19 8.97 22.27
C ASN A 144 -8.94 9.56 23.67
N THR A 145 -8.73 10.88 23.77
CA THR A 145 -8.91 11.60 25.04
C THR A 145 -10.41 11.89 25.14
N GLN A 146 -11.18 10.92 25.65
CA GLN A 146 -12.64 10.94 25.60
C GLN A 146 -13.24 12.29 26.02
N THR A 147 -13.95 12.93 25.10
CA THR A 147 -15.18 13.66 25.45
C THR A 147 -16.34 12.80 24.97
N ILE A 148 -17.18 12.38 25.92
CA ILE A 148 -18.35 11.53 25.68
C ILE A 148 -19.36 12.33 24.84
N PRO A 149 -19.69 11.92 23.60
CA PRO A 149 -20.76 12.57 22.86
C PRO A 149 -22.11 12.08 23.39
N THR A 150 -22.96 13.04 23.70
CA THR A 150 -24.37 12.83 24.04
C THR A 150 -25.14 12.52 22.76
N PHE A 151 -25.75 11.32 22.68
CA PHE A 151 -26.62 10.94 21.58
C PHE A 151 -27.83 11.88 21.49
N THR A 152 -28.02 12.54 20.36
CA THR A 152 -29.31 13.16 19.99
C THR A 152 -29.69 12.67 18.60
N ASN A 153 -30.74 11.84 18.55
CA ASN A 153 -31.35 11.33 17.32
C ASN A 153 -32.04 12.46 16.55
N LYS A 154 -31.91 12.48 15.22
CA LYS A 154 -33.00 12.92 14.34
C LYS A 154 -32.95 12.27 12.96
N GLU A 155 -34.15 11.90 12.53
CA GLU A 155 -34.56 10.98 11.45
C GLU A 155 -34.36 11.51 10.01
N GLU A 156 -34.37 10.53 9.08
CA GLU A 156 -34.36 10.61 7.61
C GLU A 156 -35.48 11.45 6.97
N THR A 157 -35.23 11.94 5.75
CA THR A 157 -36.18 11.87 4.63
C THR A 157 -35.45 11.80 3.29
N ILE A 158 -35.86 10.85 2.44
CA ILE A 158 -35.44 10.56 1.06
C ILE A 158 -36.36 11.30 0.08
N GLU A 159 -35.83 11.86 -1.02
CA GLU A 159 -36.59 12.12 -2.25
C GLU A 159 -35.81 11.65 -3.49
N LEU A 160 -36.51 10.90 -4.35
CA LEU A 160 -36.11 10.41 -5.67
C LEU A 160 -36.77 11.28 -6.75
N ASN A 161 -36.10 11.49 -7.89
CA ASN A 161 -36.77 11.60 -9.19
C ASN A 161 -35.80 11.38 -10.38
N ASN A 162 -36.32 10.64 -11.37
CA ASN A 162 -35.78 10.23 -12.67
C ASN A 162 -35.80 11.43 -13.69
N GLU A 163 -35.38 11.42 -14.96
CA GLU A 163 -34.96 10.41 -15.95
C GLU A 163 -34.41 11.16 -17.20
N GLU A 164 -33.83 10.39 -18.12
CA GLU A 164 -33.73 10.57 -19.59
C GLU A 164 -32.45 11.12 -20.27
N ALA A 165 -32.09 10.32 -21.28
CA ALA A 165 -30.95 10.36 -22.18
C ALA A 165 -31.36 10.92 -23.56
N VAL A 166 -30.42 11.51 -24.29
CA VAL A 166 -30.49 11.60 -25.76
C VAL A 166 -29.09 11.44 -26.36
N GLU A 167 -28.99 10.41 -27.19
CA GLU A 167 -27.97 10.05 -28.16
C GLU A 167 -28.08 10.94 -29.42
N ASN A 168 -26.99 11.36 -30.08
CA ASN A 168 -26.68 10.88 -31.43
C ASN A 168 -25.43 11.51 -32.11
N ASP A 169 -24.62 10.60 -32.66
CA ASP A 169 -23.88 10.57 -33.94
C ASP A 169 -22.74 11.53 -34.35
N ASN A 170 -21.59 10.86 -34.52
CA ASN A 170 -20.75 10.74 -35.73
C ASN A 170 -20.04 11.97 -36.31
N VAL A 171 -18.70 11.93 -36.21
CA VAL A 171 -17.81 12.23 -37.34
C VAL A 171 -16.72 11.16 -37.45
N LEU A 172 -16.48 10.76 -38.70
CA LEU A 172 -15.60 9.70 -39.18
C LEU A 172 -14.10 10.02 -39.04
N ALA A 173 -13.35 8.94 -38.81
CA ALA A 173 -12.04 8.63 -39.39
C ALA A 173 -10.86 9.56 -39.10
N VAL A 174 -10.10 9.20 -38.07
CA VAL A 174 -8.64 9.04 -38.19
C VAL A 174 -8.30 7.72 -37.54
N LYS A 175 -7.61 6.83 -38.26
CA LYS A 175 -7.04 5.61 -37.67
C LYS A 175 -5.74 6.02 -36.98
N ASP A 176 -5.86 6.89 -35.98
CA ASP A 176 -4.80 7.17 -35.03
C ASP A 176 -4.71 5.91 -34.18
N PHE A 177 -3.70 5.08 -34.43
CA PHE A 177 -3.28 4.13 -33.41
C PHE A 177 -2.73 4.98 -32.26
N GLU A 178 -3.59 5.38 -31.34
CA GLU A 178 -3.13 5.88 -30.06
C GLU A 178 -2.27 4.78 -29.45
N GLN A 179 -0.99 5.10 -29.22
CA GLN A 179 -0.10 4.23 -28.50
C GLN A 179 -0.72 3.97 -27.14
N SER A 180 -1.32 2.80 -26.98
CA SER A 180 -1.98 2.40 -25.75
C SER A 180 -1.15 1.29 -25.14
N ALA A 181 -0.56 1.60 -23.99
CA ALA A 181 0.22 0.67 -23.19
C ALA A 181 -0.54 0.38 -21.90
N GLU A 182 -0.64 -0.89 -21.57
CA GLU A 182 -1.29 -1.41 -20.37
C GLU A 182 -0.30 -2.28 -19.59
N LEU A 183 -0.23 -2.02 -18.28
CA LEU A 183 0.57 -2.77 -17.33
C LEU A 183 -0.37 -3.55 -16.39
N ILE A 184 -0.28 -4.88 -16.41
CA ILE A 184 -1.11 -5.80 -15.62
C ILE A 184 -0.22 -6.55 -14.64
N MET A 185 -0.66 -6.68 -13.39
CA MET A 185 -0.03 -7.57 -12.42
C MET A 185 -0.95 -8.73 -12.06
N ASP A 186 -0.42 -9.94 -12.25
CA ASP A 186 -1.14 -11.19 -11.99
C ASP A 186 -0.36 -12.03 -10.97
N GLN A 187 -1.09 -12.69 -10.08
CA GLN A 187 -0.53 -13.66 -9.16
C GLN A 187 -1.27 -14.99 -9.35
N PRO A 188 -0.67 -15.95 -10.07
CA PRO A 188 -1.32 -17.23 -10.35
C PRO A 188 -1.71 -17.97 -9.07
N VAL A 189 -2.94 -18.48 -9.03
CA VAL A 189 -3.49 -19.22 -7.87
C VAL A 189 -2.57 -20.37 -7.48
N GLY A 190 -2.13 -20.37 -6.22
CA GLY A 190 -1.22 -21.40 -5.68
C GLY A 190 0.27 -21.09 -5.82
N LYS A 191 0.64 -19.91 -6.35
CA LYS A 191 2.04 -19.43 -6.41
C LYS A 191 2.25 -18.18 -5.56
N ASN A 192 3.44 -18.07 -4.95
CA ASN A 192 3.87 -16.86 -4.22
C ASN A 192 4.54 -15.81 -5.14
N GLU A 193 4.51 -16.03 -6.45
CA GLU A 193 5.17 -15.20 -7.46
C GLU A 193 4.19 -14.16 -7.99
N ILE A 194 4.61 -12.89 -8.03
CA ILE A 194 3.88 -11.82 -8.73
C ILE A 194 4.47 -11.72 -10.13
N VAL A 195 3.61 -11.78 -11.14
CA VAL A 195 3.97 -11.64 -12.54
C VAL A 195 3.55 -10.26 -13.00
N LEU A 196 4.52 -9.47 -13.45
CA LEU A 196 4.28 -8.22 -14.15
C LEU A 196 4.20 -8.51 -15.64
N LYS A 197 3.07 -8.19 -16.27
CA LYS A 197 2.85 -8.32 -17.71
C LYS A 197 2.55 -6.95 -18.28
N ALA A 198 3.17 -6.64 -19.40
CA ALA A 198 2.86 -5.44 -20.14
C ALA A 198 2.43 -5.76 -21.56
N THR A 199 1.51 -4.96 -22.09
CA THR A 199 1.03 -5.04 -23.47
C THR A 199 0.92 -3.64 -24.02
N ALA A 200 1.40 -3.41 -25.25
CA ALA A 200 1.29 -2.12 -25.90
C ALA A 200 0.92 -2.28 -27.38
N TYR A 201 0.12 -1.34 -27.89
CA TYR A 201 -0.14 -1.17 -29.32
C TYR A 201 0.74 -0.04 -29.81
N LEU A 202 1.69 -0.34 -30.70
CA LEU A 202 2.75 0.60 -31.09
C LEU A 202 2.68 0.96 -32.57
N ALA A 203 3.37 2.03 -32.95
CA ALA A 203 3.43 2.48 -34.33
C ALA A 203 4.13 1.44 -35.24
N ASP A 204 3.74 1.37 -36.51
CA ASP A 204 4.28 0.44 -37.51
C ASP A 204 5.81 0.53 -37.68
N ASP A 205 6.39 1.71 -37.42
CA ASP A 205 7.82 1.99 -37.57
C ASP A 205 8.63 1.70 -36.29
N THR A 206 8.01 1.09 -35.27
CA THR A 206 8.68 0.72 -34.01
C THR A 206 9.63 -0.45 -34.21
N VAL A 207 10.90 -0.27 -33.86
CA VAL A 207 11.96 -1.30 -33.96
C VAL A 207 12.20 -1.99 -32.62
N THR A 208 12.25 -1.21 -31.54
CA THR A 208 12.44 -1.72 -30.18
C THR A 208 11.46 -1.04 -29.24
N ALA A 209 10.93 -1.80 -28.30
CA ALA A 209 10.07 -1.27 -27.25
C ALA A 209 10.44 -1.88 -25.89
N SER A 210 10.47 -1.03 -24.88
CA SER A 210 10.67 -1.46 -23.50
C SER A 210 9.92 -0.56 -22.55
N ILE A 211 9.45 -1.11 -21.44
CA ILE A 211 8.86 -0.33 -20.36
C ILE A 211 9.92 -0.13 -19.29
N ASP A 212 10.15 1.13 -18.93
CA ASP A 212 10.95 1.50 -17.79
C ASP A 212 10.06 1.77 -16.57
N ILE A 213 10.43 1.16 -15.45
CA ILE A 213 9.89 1.46 -14.14
C ILE A 213 11.07 1.63 -13.19
N LYS A 214 11.53 2.87 -12.98
CA LYS A 214 12.65 3.19 -12.07
C LYS A 214 13.94 2.45 -12.45
N GLY A 215 14.26 2.41 -13.75
CA GLY A 215 15.43 1.69 -14.27
C GLY A 215 15.24 0.18 -14.41
N TYR A 216 14.07 -0.35 -14.05
CA TYR A 216 13.68 -1.71 -14.41
C TYR A 216 13.15 -1.73 -15.84
N ASN A 217 13.94 -2.25 -16.77
CA ASN A 217 13.58 -2.32 -18.18
C ASN A 217 12.91 -3.67 -18.51
N LEU A 218 11.59 -3.64 -18.69
CA LEU A 218 10.82 -4.76 -19.23
C LEU A 218 10.79 -4.68 -20.76
N LYS A 219 11.60 -5.50 -21.41
CA LYS A 219 11.60 -5.59 -22.88
C LYS A 219 10.29 -6.17 -23.40
N LEU A 220 9.76 -5.54 -24.44
CA LEU A 220 8.58 -6.03 -25.14
C LEU A 220 9.00 -6.70 -26.46
N ALA A 221 8.27 -7.73 -26.84
CA ALA A 221 8.38 -8.37 -28.15
C ALA A 221 7.06 -8.21 -28.91
N GLN A 222 7.13 -7.99 -30.21
CA GLN A 222 5.96 -8.00 -31.08
C GLN A 222 5.37 -9.42 -31.10
N ILE A 223 4.08 -9.52 -30.80
CA ILE A 223 3.32 -10.78 -30.76
C ILE A 223 2.37 -10.87 -31.95
N ASP A 224 1.92 -9.74 -32.49
CA ASP A 224 1.03 -9.69 -33.65
C ASP A 224 1.43 -8.55 -34.59
N GLU A 225 1.85 -8.92 -35.80
CA GLU A 225 2.24 -8.01 -36.87
C GLU A 225 1.05 -7.28 -37.51
N GLN A 226 -0.17 -7.82 -37.44
CA GLN A 226 -1.35 -7.19 -38.05
C GLN A 226 -1.95 -6.09 -37.16
N THR A 227 -1.74 -6.19 -35.86
CA THR A 227 -2.26 -5.24 -34.86
C THR A 227 -1.17 -4.41 -34.19
N ASN A 228 0.10 -4.60 -34.57
CA ASN A 228 1.28 -4.05 -33.90
C ASN A 228 1.22 -4.20 -32.38
N LYS A 229 0.83 -5.39 -31.94
CA LYS A 229 0.73 -5.70 -30.52
C LYS A 229 2.07 -6.19 -30.01
N TRP A 230 2.58 -5.53 -29.00
CA TRP A 230 3.80 -5.86 -28.28
C TRP A 230 3.47 -6.32 -26.87
N SER A 231 4.21 -7.28 -26.33
CA SER A 231 4.05 -7.69 -24.93
C SER A 231 5.33 -8.25 -24.35
N GLY A 232 5.47 -8.12 -23.04
CA GLY A 232 6.54 -8.68 -22.23
C GLY A 232 5.99 -9.09 -20.87
N SER A 233 6.68 -10.00 -20.20
CA SER A 233 6.33 -10.37 -18.82
C SER A 233 7.57 -10.75 -18.03
N THR A 234 7.53 -10.50 -16.73
CA THR A 234 8.59 -10.84 -15.79
C THR A 234 8.01 -11.27 -14.45
N VAL A 235 8.77 -12.08 -13.70
CA VAL A 235 8.41 -12.45 -12.32
C VAL A 235 9.16 -11.51 -11.39
N LEU A 236 8.43 -10.82 -10.51
CA LEU A 236 9.01 -9.93 -9.52
C LEU A 236 9.47 -10.73 -8.30
N THR A 237 10.73 -10.57 -7.92
CA THR A 237 11.27 -11.03 -6.63
C THR A 237 10.66 -10.23 -5.48
N ASN A 238 10.73 -10.76 -4.24
CA ASN A 238 10.20 -10.04 -3.06
C ASN A 238 10.81 -8.63 -2.90
N THR A 239 12.08 -8.45 -3.26
CA THR A 239 12.75 -7.14 -3.20
C THR A 239 12.21 -6.18 -4.25
N GLU A 240 11.98 -6.66 -5.48
CA GLU A 240 11.38 -5.87 -6.56
C GLU A 240 9.91 -5.56 -6.27
N GLN A 241 9.17 -6.46 -5.63
CA GLN A 241 7.82 -6.21 -5.14
C GLN A 241 7.80 -5.06 -4.14
N THR A 242 8.64 -5.05 -3.11
CA THR A 242 8.74 -3.92 -2.19
C THR A 242 9.14 -2.62 -2.91
N LEU A 243 10.10 -2.68 -3.85
CA LEU A 243 10.58 -1.48 -4.53
C LEU A 243 9.60 -0.89 -5.55
N LEU A 244 8.73 -1.72 -6.16
CA LEU A 244 7.79 -1.33 -7.21
C LEU A 244 6.34 -1.22 -6.71
N LEU A 245 6.02 -1.81 -5.54
CA LEU A 245 4.66 -1.88 -4.98
C LEU A 245 4.48 -1.19 -3.64
N ASP A 246 5.55 -0.94 -2.86
CA ASP A 246 5.44 -0.18 -1.60
C ASP A 246 5.64 1.32 -1.83
N PRO A 247 5.91 1.76 -3.06
CA PRO A 247 5.23 2.99 -3.47
C PRO A 247 4.86 2.98 -4.97
N ILE A 248 3.73 3.60 -5.35
CA ILE A 248 3.31 3.57 -6.76
C ILE A 248 4.16 4.53 -7.60
N VAL A 249 4.80 4.00 -8.64
CA VAL A 249 5.63 4.75 -9.60
C VAL A 249 4.95 4.64 -10.98
N PRO A 250 4.93 5.68 -11.83
CA PRO A 250 4.40 5.54 -13.17
C PRO A 250 5.35 4.65 -13.96
N ALA A 251 4.80 3.87 -14.87
CA ALA A 251 5.60 3.17 -15.86
C ALA A 251 5.63 4.01 -17.13
N SER A 252 6.75 4.03 -17.85
CA SER A 252 6.84 4.67 -19.16
C SER A 252 7.31 3.67 -20.21
N ILE A 253 6.73 3.72 -21.40
CA ILE A 253 7.17 2.96 -22.55
C ILE A 253 8.13 3.81 -23.37
N GLU A 254 9.31 3.26 -23.63
CA GLU A 254 10.27 3.82 -24.57
C GLU A 254 10.21 3.03 -25.87
N THR A 255 9.99 3.72 -26.98
CA THR A 255 9.99 3.15 -28.32
C THR A 255 11.05 3.82 -29.18
N THR A 256 11.79 3.02 -29.95
CA THR A 256 12.73 3.54 -30.95
C THR A 256 12.18 3.26 -32.34
N ASN A 257 12.01 4.31 -33.15
CA ASN A 257 11.55 4.16 -34.53
C ASN A 257 12.69 3.78 -35.49
N THR A 258 12.35 3.47 -36.74
CA THR A 258 13.33 3.13 -37.81
C THR A 258 14.38 4.21 -38.09
N VAL A 259 14.10 5.46 -37.72
CA VAL A 259 15.00 6.62 -37.88
C VAL A 259 15.91 6.80 -36.65
N GLY A 260 15.73 6.00 -35.60
CA GLY A 260 16.49 6.07 -34.35
C GLY A 260 15.98 7.14 -33.37
N THR A 261 14.78 7.69 -33.59
CA THR A 261 14.13 8.61 -32.66
C THR A 261 13.54 7.80 -31.50
N VAL A 262 13.81 8.24 -30.27
CA VAL A 262 13.24 7.65 -29.06
C VAL A 262 12.02 8.48 -28.63
N GLU A 263 10.90 7.82 -28.46
CA GLU A 263 9.67 8.39 -27.91
C GLU A 263 9.39 7.73 -26.55
N THR A 264 8.95 8.53 -25.58
CA THR A 264 8.61 8.06 -24.24
C THR A 264 7.17 8.44 -23.92
N THR A 265 6.35 7.44 -23.56
CA THR A 265 4.92 7.61 -23.30
C THR A 265 4.58 6.99 -21.94
N ASN A 266 3.67 7.60 -21.18
CA ASN A 266 3.24 7.02 -19.89
C ASN A 266 2.37 5.79 -20.12
N VAL A 267 2.50 4.80 -19.24
CA VAL A 267 1.78 3.53 -19.27
C VAL A 267 0.76 3.50 -18.14
N ASP A 268 -0.48 3.17 -18.48
CA ASP A 268 -1.52 2.97 -17.49
C ASP A 268 -1.32 1.64 -16.75
N TRP A 269 -1.29 1.71 -15.42
CA TRP A 269 -1.47 0.55 -14.57
C TRP A 269 -2.94 0.10 -14.66
N LYS A 270 -3.19 -1.21 -14.81
CA LYS A 270 -4.54 -1.80 -14.80
C LYS A 270 -4.55 -3.14 -14.07
N LYS A 271 -5.57 -3.28 -13.21
CA LYS A 271 -6.09 -4.53 -12.62
C LYS A 271 -5.08 -5.45 -11.92
N ILE A 272 -5.12 -5.45 -10.59
CA ILE A 272 -4.51 -6.49 -9.74
C ILE A 272 -5.62 -7.33 -9.13
N THR A 273 -5.50 -8.65 -9.21
CA THR A 273 -6.39 -9.57 -8.49
C THR A 273 -5.84 -9.78 -7.08
N PRO A 274 -6.55 -9.40 -6.00
CA PRO A 274 -5.97 -9.40 -4.66
C PRO A 274 -5.69 -10.81 -4.14
N LEU A 275 -4.53 -10.96 -3.48
CA LEU A 275 -4.25 -12.08 -2.60
C LEU A 275 -5.26 -12.09 -1.44
N LYS A 276 -5.91 -13.24 -1.23
CA LYS A 276 -6.39 -13.58 0.10
C LYS A 276 -5.15 -13.71 0.99
N THR A 277 -4.88 -12.70 1.80
CA THR A 277 -3.68 -12.68 2.65
C THR A 277 -3.66 -13.93 3.53
N SER A 278 -2.51 -14.63 3.57
CA SER A 278 -2.31 -15.73 4.50
C SER A 278 -2.50 -15.23 5.93
N LEU A 279 -3.12 -16.05 6.80
CA LEU A 279 -3.32 -15.75 8.22
C LEU A 279 -2.01 -15.32 8.91
N ILE A 280 -0.86 -15.81 8.44
CA ILE A 280 0.46 -15.44 8.97
C ILE A 280 0.85 -14.01 8.57
N LYS A 281 0.55 -13.56 7.34
CA LYS A 281 0.80 -12.18 6.93
C LYS A 281 -0.15 -11.21 7.63
N GLN A 282 -1.43 -11.58 7.79
CA GLN A 282 -2.37 -10.80 8.62
C GLN A 282 -1.86 -10.68 10.06
N TYR A 283 -1.35 -11.77 10.63
CA TYR A 283 -0.74 -11.79 11.97
C TYR A 283 0.53 -10.92 12.06
N ILE A 284 1.44 -10.99 11.10
CA ILE A 284 2.68 -10.19 11.10
C ILE A 284 2.37 -8.71 10.97
N VAL A 285 1.43 -8.33 10.10
CA VAL A 285 0.97 -6.93 9.94
C VAL A 285 0.29 -6.44 11.22
N ALA A 286 -0.60 -7.24 11.82
CA ALA A 286 -1.22 -6.92 13.12
C ALA A 286 -0.20 -6.80 14.26
N LYS A 287 0.87 -7.59 14.22
CA LYS A 287 2.00 -7.55 15.17
C LYS A 287 2.90 -6.33 14.96
N SER A 288 3.13 -5.91 13.71
CA SER A 288 3.99 -4.75 13.41
C SER A 288 3.30 -3.42 13.69
N PHE A 289 1.97 -3.38 13.63
CA PHE A 289 1.19 -2.16 13.80
C PHE A 289 1.00 -1.73 15.26
N SER A 290 1.14 -2.66 16.20
CA SER A 290 0.62 -2.50 17.57
C SER A 290 1.69 -2.59 18.66
N ARG A 291 2.90 -2.11 18.36
CA ARG A 291 4.04 -2.18 19.29
C ARG A 291 3.77 -1.54 20.65
N ASN A 292 2.83 -0.60 20.78
CA ASN A 292 2.54 0.07 22.06
C ASN A 292 1.29 -0.46 22.80
N ILE A 293 0.39 -1.15 22.11
CA ILE A 293 -0.86 -1.68 22.71
C ILE A 293 -0.70 -3.17 23.03
N ILE A 294 -0.02 -3.91 22.15
CA ILE A 294 0.12 -5.37 22.25
C ILE A 294 1.41 -5.76 22.98
N GLU A 295 2.45 -4.89 23.04
CA GLU A 295 3.61 -5.17 23.89
C GLU A 295 3.26 -5.49 25.33
N PRO A 296 2.45 -4.75 26.10
CA PRO A 296 2.16 -5.12 27.49
C PRO A 296 1.40 -6.46 27.63
N PHE A 297 0.70 -6.91 26.60
CA PHE A 297 0.03 -8.22 26.60
C PHE A 297 0.96 -9.38 26.23
N PHE A 298 2.03 -9.14 25.47
CA PHE A 298 2.97 -10.17 24.98
C PHE A 298 4.40 -10.07 25.56
N ASN A 299 4.78 -8.92 26.12
CA ASN A 299 5.86 -8.72 27.10
C ASN A 299 5.30 -9.01 28.49
N LEU A 300 4.85 -10.25 28.72
CA LEU A 300 5.00 -10.75 30.08
C LEU A 300 6.47 -10.58 30.42
N ASN A 301 6.78 -9.70 31.38
CA ASN A 301 8.12 -9.51 31.91
C ASN A 301 8.74 -10.91 32.09
N ASN A 302 10.01 -11.12 31.73
CA ASN A 302 10.66 -12.43 31.82
C ASN A 302 10.41 -13.08 33.20
N THR A 303 10.31 -12.25 34.24
CA THR A 303 9.89 -12.63 35.60
C THR A 303 8.50 -13.26 35.69
N LEU A 304 7.47 -12.75 35.00
CA LEU A 304 6.12 -13.32 35.00
C LEU A 304 6.08 -14.62 34.21
N TYR A 305 6.81 -14.72 33.09
CA TYR A 305 6.95 -15.99 32.35
C TYR A 305 7.66 -17.04 33.20
N GLN A 306 8.76 -16.68 33.87
CA GLN A 306 9.47 -17.53 34.82
C GLN A 306 8.58 -17.92 36.01
N LEU A 307 7.78 -16.99 36.55
CA LEU A 307 6.83 -17.28 37.63
C LEU A 307 5.78 -18.31 37.19
N LEU A 308 5.24 -18.15 35.98
CA LEU A 308 4.22 -19.05 35.43
C LEU A 308 4.83 -20.44 35.13
N LEU A 309 6.08 -20.48 34.67
CA LEU A 309 6.88 -21.71 34.52
C LEU A 309 7.11 -22.42 35.86
N VAL A 310 7.49 -21.67 36.90
CA VAL A 310 7.71 -22.21 38.25
C VAL A 310 6.41 -22.74 38.86
N ILE A 311 5.30 -22.00 38.72
CA ILE A 311 3.98 -22.44 39.20
C ILE A 311 3.56 -23.73 38.47
N THR A 312 3.72 -23.78 37.15
CA THR A 312 3.39 -24.96 36.34
C THR A 312 4.27 -26.16 36.73
N PHE A 313 5.57 -25.92 36.95
CA PHE A 313 6.52 -26.93 37.42
C PHE A 313 6.14 -27.50 38.79
N ILE A 314 5.78 -26.64 39.75
CA ILE A 314 5.29 -27.06 41.08
C ILE A 314 3.99 -27.86 40.95
N GLY A 315 3.05 -27.41 40.11
CA GLY A 315 1.81 -28.13 39.84
C GLY A 315 2.05 -29.53 39.25
N LEU A 316 3.02 -29.66 38.33
CA LEU A 316 3.37 -30.95 37.74
C LEU A 316 4.07 -31.88 38.74
N LEU A 317 4.93 -31.36 39.61
CA LEU A 317 5.53 -32.14 40.70
C LEU A 317 4.46 -32.64 41.67
N LEU A 318 3.47 -31.80 42.01
CA LEU A 318 2.35 -32.20 42.86
C LEU A 318 1.49 -33.27 42.19
N HIS A 319 1.23 -33.13 40.88
CA HIS A 319 0.52 -34.13 40.08
C HIS A 319 1.28 -35.45 40.03
N ILE A 320 2.60 -35.43 39.82
CA ILE A 320 3.46 -36.62 39.84
C ILE A 320 3.41 -37.28 41.22
N PHE A 321 3.53 -36.51 42.30
CA PHE A 321 3.47 -37.04 43.67
C PHE A 321 2.12 -37.73 43.97
N ILE A 322 1.01 -37.11 43.57
CA ILE A 322 -0.34 -37.71 43.68
C ILE A 322 -0.41 -39.00 42.86
N LYS A 323 0.12 -39.02 41.64
CA LYS A 323 0.05 -40.19 40.74
C LYS A 323 1.01 -41.32 41.11
N ILE A 324 2.18 -41.04 41.68
CA ILE A 324 3.07 -42.05 42.27
C ILE A 324 2.37 -42.73 43.44
N ARG A 325 1.66 -41.96 44.27
CA ARG A 325 0.82 -42.50 45.35
C ARG A 325 -0.34 -43.36 44.81
N GLN A 326 -0.79 -43.11 43.58
CA GLN A 326 -1.79 -43.92 42.86
C GLN A 326 -1.20 -45.02 41.95
N HIS A 327 0.12 -45.24 41.93
CA HIS A 327 0.85 -46.31 41.19
C HIS A 327 0.73 -46.29 39.65
N ASP A 328 0.53 -45.13 39.03
CA ASP A 328 0.45 -44.99 37.56
C ASP A 328 1.80 -44.61 36.92
N TRP A 329 2.61 -45.61 36.56
CA TRP A 329 4.01 -45.41 36.13
C TRP A 329 4.16 -44.73 34.75
N ARG A 330 3.21 -44.91 33.82
CA ARG A 330 3.28 -44.35 32.46
C ARG A 330 3.10 -42.82 32.45
N ILE A 331 2.17 -42.32 33.27
CA ILE A 331 1.88 -40.89 33.40
C ILE A 331 3.05 -40.17 34.10
N THR A 332 3.66 -40.85 35.07
CA THR A 332 4.85 -40.37 35.79
C THR A 332 6.02 -40.12 34.83
N LEU A 333 6.27 -41.05 33.91
CA LEU A 333 7.36 -40.95 32.94
C LEU A 333 7.15 -39.84 31.90
N SER A 334 5.91 -39.67 31.39
CA SER A 334 5.58 -38.57 30.47
C SER A 334 5.71 -37.19 31.14
N SER A 335 5.31 -37.08 32.41
CA SER A 335 5.40 -35.83 33.16
C SER A 335 6.86 -35.45 33.46
N LEU A 336 7.73 -36.42 33.75
CA LEU A 336 9.19 -36.22 33.88
C LEU A 336 9.83 -35.71 32.59
N GLY A 337 9.43 -36.26 31.43
CA GLY A 337 9.92 -35.78 30.13
C GLY A 337 9.53 -34.32 29.84
N PHE A 338 8.30 -33.93 30.19
CA PHE A 338 7.83 -32.56 30.04
C PHE A 338 8.56 -31.58 30.97
N ILE A 339 8.83 -31.98 32.21
CA ILE A 339 9.69 -31.23 33.14
C ILE A 339 11.08 -30.98 32.54
N TRP A 340 11.69 -32.01 31.95
CA TRP A 340 13.03 -31.89 31.39
C TRP A 340 13.06 -30.90 30.21
N LEU A 341 12.03 -30.93 29.35
CA LEU A 341 11.87 -29.97 28.25
C LEU A 341 11.67 -28.53 28.76
N LEU A 342 10.89 -28.33 29.82
CA LEU A 342 10.69 -27.01 30.45
C LEU A 342 11.99 -26.47 31.05
N ILE A 343 12.81 -27.32 31.70
CA ILE A 343 14.11 -26.91 32.24
C ILE A 343 15.04 -26.46 31.10
N LEU A 344 15.03 -27.16 29.97
CA LEU A 344 15.85 -26.83 28.81
C LEU A 344 15.45 -25.48 28.19
N LEU A 345 14.14 -25.19 28.19
CA LEU A 345 13.55 -23.92 27.73
C LEU A 345 13.80 -22.74 28.69
N ILE A 346 14.18 -22.99 29.95
CA ILE A 346 14.59 -21.96 30.91
C ILE A 346 16.08 -21.59 30.73
N ILE A 347 16.90 -22.53 30.23
CA ILE A 347 18.36 -22.37 30.13
C ILE A 347 18.77 -21.67 28.81
N ILE A 348 17.94 -21.78 27.77
CA ILE A 348 18.09 -21.08 26.47
C ILE A 348 17.40 -19.73 26.55
#